data_AF-A0A267GMT0-F1
#
_entry.id   AF-A0A267GMT0-F1
#
_cell.length_a   1.000
_cell.length_b   1.000
_cell.length_c   1.000
_cell.angle_alpha   90.00
_cell.angle_beta   90.00
_cell.angle_gamma   90.00
#
_symmetry.space_group_name_H-M   'P 1'
#
loop_
_entity.id
_entity.type
_entity.pdbx_description
1 polymer ?
#
loop_
_entity_poly.entity_id
_entity_poly.type
_entity_poly.pdbx_seq_one_letter_code
_entity_poly.pdbx_strand_id
1 'polypeptide(L)'
;MAQLRTSIYRLFTRLASPLLLMRTCIHLRVKMFRSRTTNNDDDDNNEMLENISVYFNTNVATIRSDESDSGGLLLSRDAFNEWFESVVTELVHRSLARARVLGGDTDSLMMALVMRNAFETPYETLFKDLAAQGLLDTSNYPPTHELYSLAHKGRLLAWKDEFGGRLALEFVFLRPKNYSFLHCNDEGAVRQLSRSKGVCRSVGRSLKHNVFLHVLIERRLHYVTMQTITSRKQLVFSMSQYKQALGYFDTKRAWTSDLVSLPFGHWRLDD
;
A
#
# COMPACT_ATOMS: atom_id res chain seq x y z
N MET A 1 9.99 5.41 8.86
CA MET A 1 8.91 4.83 8.02
C MET A 1 8.22 6.00 7.32
N ALA A 2 8.27 6.09 5.99
CA ALA A 2 7.67 7.20 5.25
C ALA A 2 6.16 7.28 5.54
N GLN A 3 5.69 8.44 6.01
CA GLN A 3 4.27 8.71 6.19
C GLN A 3 3.78 9.52 5.01
N LEU A 4 2.65 9.13 4.43
CA LEU A 4 1.98 9.90 3.40
C LEU A 4 1.61 11.28 3.97
N ARG A 5 1.90 12.35 3.22
CA ARG A 5 1.60 13.74 3.63
C ARG A 5 0.10 14.10 3.48
N THR A 6 -0.71 13.17 2.99
CA THR A 6 -2.13 13.37 2.67
C THR A 6 -3.07 12.77 3.72
N SER A 7 -4.32 13.22 3.73
CA SER A 7 -5.37 12.63 4.59
C SER A 7 -5.60 11.16 4.23
N ILE A 8 -5.68 10.28 5.22
CA ILE A 8 -6.02 8.86 5.01
C ILE A 8 -7.42 8.56 5.55
N TYR A 9 -8.19 7.81 4.76
CA TYR A 9 -9.51 7.30 5.10
C TYR A 9 -9.44 5.82 5.48
N ARG A 10 -9.99 5.46 6.66
CA ARG A 10 -9.93 4.10 7.21
C ARG A 10 -10.93 3.11 6.62
N LEU A 11 -12.03 3.60 6.08
CA LEU A 11 -13.10 2.75 5.54
C LEU A 11 -13.47 3.23 4.14
N PHE A 12 -13.50 2.30 3.21
CA PHE A 12 -14.11 2.48 1.91
C PHE A 12 -15.15 1.37 1.71
N THR A 13 -16.39 1.77 1.43
CA THR A 13 -17.50 0.86 1.11
C THR A 13 -18.15 1.32 -0.19
N ARG A 14 -18.20 0.43 -1.19
CA ARG A 14 -18.82 0.75 -2.48
C ARG A 14 -20.34 0.97 -2.42
N LEU A 15 -21.02 0.36 -1.44
CA LEU A 15 -22.48 0.29 -1.35
C LEU A 15 -23.16 1.43 -0.55
N ALA A 16 -22.40 2.33 0.09
CA ALA A 16 -22.97 3.25 1.08
C ALA A 16 -23.70 4.49 0.50
N SER A 17 -23.74 4.71 -0.82
CA SER A 17 -24.63 5.73 -1.41
C SER A 17 -24.91 5.52 -2.91
N PRO A 18 -26.07 5.97 -3.44
CA PRO A 18 -26.41 5.87 -4.86
C PRO A 18 -25.52 6.71 -5.78
N LEU A 19 -24.90 7.79 -5.28
CA LEU A 19 -23.97 8.65 -6.03
C LEU A 19 -22.57 8.03 -6.20
N LEU A 20 -22.38 6.79 -5.72
CA LEU A 20 -21.09 6.15 -5.48
C LEU A 20 -20.78 5.02 -6.47
N LEU A 21 -21.64 4.77 -7.48
CA LEU A 21 -21.30 3.95 -8.67
C LEU A 21 -20.00 4.43 -9.36
N MET A 22 -19.66 5.71 -9.16
CA MET A 22 -18.44 6.38 -9.62
C MET A 22 -17.17 5.97 -8.88
N ARG A 23 -17.27 5.27 -7.74
CA ARG A 23 -16.12 5.04 -6.88
C ARG A 23 -15.49 3.68 -7.10
N THR A 24 -14.25 3.70 -7.52
CA THR A 24 -13.44 2.50 -7.70
C THR A 24 -12.21 2.65 -6.82
N CYS A 25 -11.84 1.58 -6.12
CA CYS A 25 -10.58 1.58 -5.40
C CYS A 25 -9.53 0.79 -6.17
N ILE A 26 -8.32 1.30 -6.21
CA ILE A 26 -7.19 0.69 -6.88
C ILE A 26 -6.06 0.48 -5.87
N HIS A 27 -5.27 -0.57 -6.09
CA HIS A 27 -4.08 -0.86 -5.31
C HIS A 27 -2.92 -1.02 -6.29
N LEU A 28 -2.16 0.05 -6.44
CA LEU A 28 -1.02 0.08 -7.34
C LEU A 28 0.25 -0.23 -6.57
N ARG A 29 1.13 -1.03 -7.16
CA ARG A 29 2.44 -1.32 -6.62
C ARG A 29 3.53 -0.92 -7.59
N VAL A 30 4.55 -0.23 -7.11
CA VAL A 30 5.71 0.15 -7.90
C VAL A 30 6.75 -0.94 -7.81
N LYS A 31 7.27 -1.38 -8.97
CA LYS A 31 8.45 -2.23 -8.96
C LYS A 31 9.70 -1.39 -8.71
N MET A 32 10.22 -1.46 -7.49
CA MET A 32 11.49 -0.83 -7.11
C MET A 32 12.67 -1.80 -7.28
N PHE A 33 13.84 -1.27 -7.60
CA PHE A 33 15.06 -2.06 -7.62
C PHE A 33 15.54 -2.29 -6.18
N ARG A 34 15.98 -3.52 -5.88
CA ARG A 34 16.55 -3.89 -4.58
C ARG A 34 17.98 -4.34 -4.83
N SER A 35 18.95 -3.59 -4.35
CA SER A 35 20.34 -4.05 -4.36
C SER A 35 20.68 -4.62 -2.99
N ARG A 36 21.36 -5.77 -2.98
CA ARG A 36 22.00 -6.29 -1.77
C ARG A 36 23.46 -5.87 -1.85
N THR A 37 23.85 -4.89 -1.06
CA THR A 37 25.26 -4.62 -0.78
C THR A 37 25.67 -5.51 0.38
N THR A 38 26.57 -6.46 0.13
CA THR A 38 27.36 -7.08 1.18
C THR A 38 28.47 -6.10 1.52
N ASN A 39 28.46 -5.52 2.72
CA ASN A 39 29.66 -4.86 3.21
C ASN A 39 30.70 -5.96 3.43
N ASN A 40 31.75 -5.97 2.61
CA ASN A 40 32.94 -6.81 2.81
C ASN A 40 33.89 -6.10 3.78
N ASP A 41 33.40 -5.73 4.96
CA ASP A 41 34.25 -5.28 6.05
C ASP A 41 34.03 -6.25 7.21
N ASP A 42 35.13 -6.88 7.64
CA ASP A 42 35.25 -7.84 8.71
C ASP A 42 34.86 -7.23 10.07
N ASP A 43 33.56 -7.03 10.30
CA ASP A 43 33.05 -6.66 11.62
C ASP A 43 31.79 -7.47 11.96
N ASP A 44 31.86 -8.17 13.08
CA ASP A 44 30.99 -9.28 13.54
C ASP A 44 29.55 -8.85 13.94
N ASN A 45 29.08 -7.70 13.46
CA ASN A 45 27.73 -7.17 13.69
C ASN A 45 27.02 -6.89 12.36
N ASN A 46 26.80 -7.95 11.58
CA ASN A 46 26.19 -7.85 10.25
C ASN A 46 24.65 -7.72 10.35
N GLU A 47 24.14 -6.54 10.70
CA GLU A 47 22.74 -6.20 10.40
C GLU A 47 22.59 -6.07 8.88
N MET A 48 21.96 -7.06 8.25
CA MET A 48 21.66 -7.06 6.82
C MET A 48 20.75 -5.88 6.45
N LEU A 49 21.34 -4.79 5.98
CA LEU A 49 20.63 -3.64 5.42
C LEU A 49 20.23 -3.94 3.96
N GLU A 50 18.93 -4.18 3.72
CA GLU A 50 18.39 -4.21 2.36
C GLU A 50 18.33 -2.79 1.79
N ASN A 51 19.22 -2.46 0.85
CA ASN A 51 19.21 -1.18 0.16
C ASN A 51 18.22 -1.20 -1.02
N ILE A 52 17.14 -0.42 -0.89
CA ILE A 52 16.18 -0.17 -1.99
C ILE A 52 16.65 1.09 -2.70
N SER A 53 17.24 0.95 -3.89
CA SER A 53 17.70 2.05 -4.73
C SER A 53 16.79 2.19 -5.96
N VAL A 54 16.50 3.43 -6.36
CA VAL A 54 15.77 3.72 -7.59
C VAL A 54 16.68 4.53 -8.49
N TYR A 55 17.02 3.98 -9.65
CA TYR A 55 17.77 4.68 -10.69
C TYR A 55 16.80 5.45 -11.59
N PHE A 56 16.81 6.78 -11.52
CA PHE A 56 16.17 7.62 -12.52
C PHE A 56 17.18 7.88 -13.65
N ASN A 57 16.95 7.28 -14.81
CA ASN A 57 17.63 7.72 -16.02
C ASN A 57 16.78 8.82 -16.66
N THR A 58 17.02 10.07 -16.23
CA THR A 58 17.12 11.29 -17.05
C THR A 58 17.23 12.49 -16.10
N ASN A 59 18.39 13.14 -16.13
CA ASN A 59 18.83 14.31 -15.36
C ASN A 59 19.07 14.11 -13.86
N VAL A 60 20.32 13.74 -13.58
CA VAL A 60 20.99 13.70 -12.28
C VAL A 60 20.96 15.10 -11.63
N ALA A 61 20.24 15.25 -10.52
CA ALA A 61 20.48 16.32 -9.56
C ALA A 61 21.25 15.74 -8.37
N THR A 62 22.58 15.84 -8.43
CA THR A 62 23.46 15.49 -7.31
C THR A 62 23.34 16.58 -6.26
N ILE A 63 22.56 16.36 -5.20
CA ILE A 63 22.68 17.18 -3.98
C ILE A 63 23.82 16.55 -3.17
N ARG A 64 25.02 17.12 -3.31
CA ARG A 64 26.11 16.91 -2.35
C ARG A 64 25.78 17.75 -1.13
N SER A 65 25.38 17.12 -0.03
CA SER A 65 25.58 17.71 1.29
C SER A 65 26.91 17.21 1.81
N ASP A 66 27.87 18.11 1.89
CA ASP A 66 29.14 17.87 2.54
C ASP A 66 28.94 17.49 4.02
N GLU A 67 29.92 16.73 4.51
CA GLU A 67 30.24 16.42 5.90
C GLU A 67 29.53 15.23 6.60
N SER A 68 30.32 14.15 6.63
CA SER A 68 30.46 13.11 7.66
C SER A 68 29.36 12.07 7.85
N ASP A 69 29.79 10.85 7.54
CA ASP A 69 29.49 9.56 8.15
C ASP A 69 28.17 8.79 7.88
N SER A 70 28.41 7.53 7.54
CA SER A 70 27.52 6.38 7.40
C SER A 70 26.64 6.34 6.13
N GLY A 71 27.03 5.47 5.21
CA GLY A 71 26.37 5.22 3.95
C GLY A 71 24.90 4.82 4.09
N GLY A 72 24.07 5.48 3.30
CA GLY A 72 22.67 5.14 3.10
C GLY A 72 21.91 6.30 2.50
N LEU A 73 21.74 6.32 1.17
CA LEU A 73 20.71 7.13 0.54
C LEU A 73 20.09 6.31 -0.60
N LEU A 74 18.98 5.60 -0.39
CA LEU A 74 17.61 6.09 -0.19
C LEU A 74 17.22 7.02 -1.33
N LEU A 75 16.15 6.68 -2.07
CA LEU A 75 15.22 7.74 -2.43
C LEU A 75 14.90 8.43 -1.12
N SER A 76 15.29 9.69 -0.97
CA SER A 76 14.87 10.46 0.19
C SER A 76 13.35 10.32 0.28
N ARG A 77 12.83 10.22 1.49
CA ARG A 77 11.38 10.21 1.75
C ARG A 77 10.66 11.28 0.92
N ASP A 78 11.33 12.40 0.74
CA ASP A 78 10.83 13.55 0.01
C ASP A 78 10.87 13.33 -1.51
N ALA A 79 11.88 12.67 -2.08
CA ALA A 79 11.88 12.27 -3.49
C ALA A 79 10.78 11.24 -3.82
N PHE A 80 10.50 10.28 -2.93
CA PHE A 80 9.34 9.39 -3.11
C PHE A 80 8.03 10.17 -3.01
N ASN A 81 7.91 11.10 -2.06
CA ASN A 81 6.71 11.92 -1.92
C ASN A 81 6.55 12.89 -3.10
N GLU A 82 7.60 13.51 -3.62
CA GLU A 82 7.56 14.40 -4.78
C GLU A 82 7.25 13.62 -6.06
N TRP A 83 7.87 12.46 -6.26
CA TRP A 83 7.50 11.54 -7.33
C TRP A 83 6.03 11.12 -7.20
N PHE A 84 5.60 10.77 -5.99
CA PHE A 84 4.23 10.39 -5.69
C PHE A 84 3.24 11.51 -5.97
N GLU A 85 3.52 12.74 -5.52
CA GLU A 85 2.68 13.91 -5.78
C GLU A 85 2.69 14.28 -7.26
N SER A 86 3.83 14.18 -7.96
CA SER A 86 3.91 14.34 -9.42
C SER A 86 3.04 13.33 -10.14
N VAL A 87 3.11 12.05 -9.74
CA VAL A 87 2.29 10.98 -10.33
C VAL A 87 0.82 11.11 -9.94
N VAL A 88 0.50 11.53 -8.72
CA VAL A 88 -0.88 11.83 -8.28
C VAL A 88 -1.43 13.03 -9.03
N THR A 89 -0.56 14.00 -9.38
CA THR A 89 -0.89 15.14 -10.23
C THR A 89 -1.07 14.72 -11.68
N GLU A 90 -0.27 13.77 -12.21
CA GLU A 90 -0.51 13.14 -13.52
C GLU A 90 -1.76 12.23 -13.52
N LEU A 91 -2.11 11.66 -12.36
CA LEU A 91 -3.37 10.99 -12.09
C LEU A 91 -4.54 11.99 -11.93
N VAL A 92 -4.34 13.30 -12.12
CA VAL A 92 -5.42 14.24 -12.47
C VAL A 92 -5.81 13.98 -13.92
N HIS A 93 -6.29 12.78 -14.15
CA HIS A 93 -6.75 12.33 -15.44
C HIS A 93 -8.11 12.97 -15.73
N ARG A 94 -8.34 13.33 -16.99
CA ARG A 94 -9.58 13.97 -17.45
C ARG A 94 -10.85 13.22 -17.04
N SER A 95 -10.79 11.89 -16.89
CA SER A 95 -11.93 11.06 -16.48
C SER A 95 -12.21 11.05 -14.98
N LEU A 96 -11.32 11.61 -14.14
CA LEU A 96 -11.48 11.65 -12.69
C LEU A 96 -12.09 12.97 -12.21
N ALA A 97 -13.15 12.86 -11.41
CA ALA A 97 -13.72 13.98 -10.65
C ALA A 97 -12.89 14.25 -9.39
N ARG A 98 -12.42 13.18 -8.74
CA ARG A 98 -11.61 13.26 -7.53
C ARG A 98 -10.84 11.96 -7.29
N ALA A 99 -9.62 12.05 -6.78
CA ALA A 99 -8.89 10.92 -6.20
C ALA A 99 -8.67 11.15 -4.69
N ARG A 100 -8.65 10.09 -3.90
CA ARG A 100 -8.36 10.12 -2.46
C ARG A 100 -7.42 8.98 -2.10
N VAL A 101 -6.36 9.29 -1.37
CA VAL A 101 -5.45 8.27 -0.85
C VAL A 101 -6.07 7.59 0.36
N LEU A 102 -6.12 6.26 0.34
CA LEU A 102 -6.60 5.42 1.44
C LEU A 102 -5.45 4.83 2.27
N GLY A 103 -4.26 4.73 1.71
CA GLY A 103 -3.11 4.20 2.41
C GLY A 103 -1.98 3.82 1.48
N GLY A 104 -0.89 3.37 2.07
CA GLY A 104 0.24 2.81 1.35
C GLY A 104 1.10 1.96 2.28
N ASP A 105 1.78 0.97 1.69
CA ASP A 105 2.79 0.16 2.37
C ASP A 105 4.03 0.02 1.50
N THR A 106 5.07 0.78 1.84
CA THR A 106 6.42 0.75 1.25
C THR A 106 6.45 1.08 -0.25
N ASP A 107 6.02 0.14 -1.08
CA ASP A 107 5.98 0.20 -2.55
C ASP A 107 4.55 0.17 -3.11
N SER A 108 3.54 0.21 -2.25
CA SER A 108 2.13 0.18 -2.62
C SER A 108 1.37 1.46 -2.28
N LEU A 109 0.41 1.79 -3.14
CA LEU A 109 -0.50 2.91 -3.04
C LEU A 109 -1.94 2.41 -3.20
N MET A 110 -2.79 2.67 -2.21
CA MET A 110 -4.22 2.40 -2.27
C MET A 110 -5.00 3.71 -2.39
N MET A 111 -5.88 3.81 -3.38
CA MET A 111 -6.65 5.03 -3.66
C MET A 111 -8.10 4.74 -3.97
N ALA A 112 -8.99 5.58 -3.44
CA ALA A 112 -10.37 5.70 -3.90
C ALA A 112 -10.46 6.75 -5.00
N LEU A 113 -10.80 6.30 -6.19
CA LEU A 113 -11.07 7.12 -7.36
C LEU A 113 -12.55 7.45 -7.42
N VAL A 114 -12.89 8.63 -7.91
CA VAL A 114 -14.24 9.07 -8.24
C VAL A 114 -14.22 9.50 -9.70
N MET A 115 -14.89 8.75 -10.56
CA MET A 115 -15.02 9.05 -11.98
C MET A 115 -15.89 10.30 -12.20
N ARG A 116 -15.76 10.97 -13.34
CA ARG A 116 -16.67 12.05 -13.78
C ARG A 116 -17.92 11.50 -14.45
N ASN A 117 -17.77 10.40 -15.19
CA ASN A 117 -18.84 9.72 -15.90
C ASN A 117 -19.18 8.38 -15.21
N ALA A 118 -20.47 8.11 -14.99
CA ALA A 118 -20.97 6.92 -14.29
C ALA A 118 -20.95 5.66 -15.12
N PHE A 119 -20.89 5.83 -16.43
CA PHE A 119 -20.85 4.73 -17.39
C PHE A 119 -19.42 4.33 -17.74
N GLU A 120 -18.41 5.02 -17.22
CA GLU A 120 -17.00 4.73 -17.48
C GLU A 120 -16.31 4.12 -16.26
N THR A 121 -15.49 3.12 -16.51
CA THR A 121 -14.59 2.55 -15.52
C THR A 121 -13.21 3.20 -15.58
N PRO A 122 -12.42 3.16 -14.49
CA PRO A 122 -11.02 3.55 -14.54
C PRO A 122 -10.20 2.70 -15.52
N TYR A 123 -10.62 1.46 -15.77
CA TYR A 123 -9.96 0.53 -16.68
C TYR A 123 -10.07 0.99 -18.14
N GLU A 124 -11.24 1.44 -18.56
CA GLU A 124 -11.48 1.89 -19.94
C GLU A 124 -10.81 3.22 -20.28
N THR A 125 -10.45 4.02 -19.27
CA THR A 125 -9.89 5.36 -19.45
C THR A 125 -8.50 5.49 -18.85
N LEU A 126 -8.39 5.75 -17.55
CA LEU A 126 -7.14 6.04 -16.85
C LEU A 126 -6.09 4.95 -17.08
N PHE A 127 -6.46 3.68 -16.90
CA PHE A 127 -5.50 2.57 -16.99
C PHE A 127 -5.06 2.31 -18.43
N LYS A 128 -5.95 2.55 -19.39
CA LYS A 128 -5.62 2.47 -20.82
C LYS A 128 -4.58 3.52 -21.19
N ASP A 129 -4.76 4.76 -20.73
CA ASP A 129 -3.82 5.85 -20.98
C ASP A 129 -2.47 5.58 -20.26
N LEU A 130 -2.49 5.11 -19.00
CA LEU A 130 -1.27 4.74 -18.26
C LEU A 130 -0.53 3.54 -18.88
N ALA A 131 -1.25 2.55 -19.39
CA ALA A 131 -0.67 1.41 -20.10
C ALA A 131 -0.05 1.85 -21.43
N ALA A 132 -0.71 2.73 -22.19
CA ALA A 132 -0.19 3.27 -23.44
C ALA A 132 1.09 4.11 -23.25
N GLN A 133 1.20 4.82 -22.13
CA GLN A 133 2.40 5.57 -21.74
C GLN A 133 3.52 4.67 -21.18
N GLY A 134 3.25 3.38 -20.97
CA GLY A 134 4.20 2.44 -20.39
C GLY A 134 4.48 2.63 -18.90
N LEU A 135 3.55 3.30 -18.20
CA LEU A 135 3.58 3.53 -16.76
C LEU A 135 2.84 2.43 -15.97
N LEU A 136 2.06 1.57 -16.65
CA LEU A 136 1.31 0.48 -16.04
C LEU A 136 1.70 -0.88 -16.64
N ASP A 137 2.12 -1.79 -15.78
CA ASP A 137 2.29 -3.21 -16.04
C ASP A 137 0.96 -3.95 -15.81
N THR A 138 0.34 -4.39 -16.91
CA THR A 138 -0.91 -5.14 -16.93
C THR A 138 -0.71 -6.64 -17.16
N SER A 139 0.53 -7.14 -17.01
CA SER A 139 0.86 -8.54 -17.31
C SER A 139 0.19 -9.57 -16.37
N ASN A 140 -0.43 -9.12 -15.27
CA ASN A 140 -1.11 -9.97 -14.30
C ASN A 140 -2.64 -10.00 -14.47
N TYR A 141 -3.15 -9.36 -15.53
CA TYR A 141 -4.56 -9.38 -15.86
C TYR A 141 -4.91 -10.75 -16.47
N PRO A 142 -6.18 -11.16 -16.42
CA PRO A 142 -6.64 -12.33 -17.17
C PRO A 142 -6.31 -12.18 -18.66
N PRO A 143 -5.87 -13.24 -19.37
CA PRO A 143 -5.58 -13.15 -20.81
C PRO A 143 -6.78 -12.72 -21.68
N THR A 144 -8.00 -12.87 -21.15
CA THR A 144 -9.24 -12.44 -21.78
C THR A 144 -9.54 -10.94 -21.62
N HIS A 145 -8.81 -10.24 -20.76
CA HIS A 145 -9.04 -8.83 -20.46
C HIS A 145 -8.39 -7.93 -21.52
N GLU A 146 -9.09 -6.88 -21.97
CA GLU A 146 -8.64 -5.99 -23.06
C GLU A 146 -7.27 -5.34 -22.81
N LEU A 147 -7.02 -4.91 -21.57
CA LEU A 147 -5.75 -4.32 -21.15
C LEU A 147 -4.60 -5.32 -20.95
N TYR A 148 -4.82 -6.64 -21.07
CA TYR A 148 -3.76 -7.61 -20.85
C TYR A 148 -2.64 -7.44 -21.87
N SER A 149 -1.43 -7.14 -21.38
CA SER A 149 -0.25 -6.98 -22.22
C SER A 149 1.00 -7.42 -21.47
N LEU A 150 1.92 -8.06 -22.21
CA LEU A 150 3.24 -8.43 -21.70
C LEU A 150 4.30 -7.36 -21.98
N ALA A 151 3.95 -6.28 -22.69
CA ALA A 151 4.90 -5.26 -23.16
C ALA A 151 5.68 -4.57 -22.04
N HIS A 152 5.09 -4.43 -20.85
CA HIS A 152 5.69 -3.76 -19.69
C HIS A 152 5.92 -4.71 -18.51
N LYS A 153 5.87 -6.02 -18.75
CA LYS A 153 6.01 -7.04 -17.71
C LYS A 153 7.30 -6.84 -16.92
N GLY A 154 7.17 -6.49 -15.65
CA GLY A 154 8.30 -6.33 -14.75
C GLY A 154 9.22 -5.15 -15.07
N ARG A 155 8.75 -4.16 -15.84
CA ARG A 155 9.43 -2.89 -16.06
C ARG A 155 9.63 -2.17 -14.71
N LEU A 156 10.81 -1.59 -14.50
CA LEU A 156 11.09 -0.81 -13.30
C LEU A 156 10.30 0.49 -13.31
N LEU A 157 9.85 0.94 -12.13
CA LEU A 157 9.06 2.16 -11.93
C LEU A 157 7.68 2.17 -12.60
N ALA A 158 7.32 1.12 -13.34
CA ALA A 158 5.95 0.89 -13.74
C ALA A 158 5.12 0.44 -12.53
N TRP A 159 3.90 0.95 -12.48
CA TRP A 159 2.88 0.51 -11.55
C TRP A 159 2.34 -0.84 -11.96
N LYS A 160 1.89 -1.61 -10.98
CA LYS A 160 1.18 -2.85 -11.19
C LYS A 160 -0.12 -2.82 -10.41
N ASP A 161 -1.24 -3.13 -11.06
CA ASP A 161 -2.50 -3.29 -10.36
C ASP A 161 -2.52 -4.61 -9.58
N GLU A 162 -2.52 -4.54 -8.26
CA GLU A 162 -2.54 -5.72 -7.38
C GLU A 162 -3.86 -6.50 -7.48
N PHE A 163 -4.95 -5.88 -7.94
CA PHE A 163 -6.20 -6.61 -8.21
C PHE A 163 -6.22 -7.28 -9.58
N GLY A 164 -5.36 -6.86 -10.51
CA GLY A 164 -5.25 -7.41 -11.86
C GLY A 164 -6.50 -7.22 -12.68
N GLY A 165 -7.04 -5.99 -12.72
CA GLY A 165 -8.26 -5.67 -13.47
C GLY A 165 -9.56 -5.93 -12.69
N ARG A 166 -9.46 -6.44 -11.46
CA ARG A 166 -10.62 -6.85 -10.67
C ARG A 166 -11.13 -5.73 -9.79
N LEU A 167 -12.45 -5.73 -9.62
CA LEU A 167 -13.14 -4.70 -8.89
C LEU A 167 -13.02 -4.89 -7.38
N ALA A 168 -12.46 -3.89 -6.72
CA ALA A 168 -12.41 -3.83 -5.27
C ALA A 168 -13.73 -3.28 -4.69
N LEU A 169 -14.25 -3.96 -3.66
CA LEU A 169 -15.56 -3.71 -3.08
C LEU A 169 -15.48 -2.92 -1.77
N GLU A 170 -14.51 -3.27 -0.92
CA GLU A 170 -14.39 -2.72 0.42
C GLU A 170 -12.95 -2.74 0.92
N PHE A 171 -12.58 -1.70 1.68
CA PHE A 171 -11.27 -1.63 2.36
C PHE A 171 -11.46 -1.20 3.81
N VAL A 172 -10.71 -1.85 4.68
CA VAL A 172 -10.60 -1.50 6.09
C VAL A 172 -9.13 -1.33 6.45
N PHE A 173 -8.76 -0.14 6.87
CA PHE A 173 -7.42 0.19 7.37
C PHE A 173 -7.49 0.46 8.87
N LEU A 174 -6.74 -0.33 9.64
CA LEU A 174 -6.67 -0.16 11.09
C LEU A 174 -5.43 0.63 11.50
N ARG A 175 -4.27 0.10 11.11
CA ARG A 175 -2.93 0.67 11.38
C ARG A 175 -1.96 0.26 10.25
N PRO A 176 -0.76 0.85 10.16
CA PRO A 176 0.21 0.48 9.14
C PRO A 176 0.51 -1.02 9.15
N LYS A 177 0.50 -1.63 7.96
CA LYS A 177 0.68 -3.08 7.74
C LYS A 177 -0.40 -3.95 8.39
N ASN A 178 -1.57 -3.36 8.67
CA ASN A 178 -2.73 -4.03 9.25
C ASN A 178 -4.04 -3.53 8.59
N TYR A 179 -4.48 -4.24 7.57
CA TYR A 179 -5.60 -3.87 6.72
C TYR A 179 -6.21 -5.10 6.04
N SER A 180 -7.47 -4.99 5.62
CA SER A 180 -8.15 -6.00 4.83
C SER A 180 -8.95 -5.38 3.70
N PHE A 181 -9.19 -6.16 2.65
CA PHE A 181 -10.02 -5.74 1.54
C PHE A 181 -10.83 -6.88 0.93
N LEU A 182 -11.96 -6.52 0.36
CA LEU A 182 -12.84 -7.37 -0.43
C LEU A 182 -12.73 -7.02 -1.90
N HIS A 183 -12.68 -8.02 -2.77
CA HIS A 183 -12.65 -7.85 -4.22
C HIS A 183 -13.38 -9.00 -4.92
N CYS A 184 -13.85 -8.78 -6.14
CA CYS A 184 -14.39 -9.86 -6.97
C CYS A 184 -13.25 -10.71 -7.56
N ASN A 185 -13.48 -12.01 -7.75
CA ASN A 185 -12.67 -12.84 -8.66
C ASN A 185 -13.23 -12.77 -10.10
N ASP A 186 -12.62 -13.52 -11.02
CA ASP A 186 -12.99 -13.55 -12.44
C ASP A 186 -14.42 -14.10 -12.68
N GLU A 187 -14.94 -14.88 -11.73
CA GLU A 187 -16.29 -15.47 -11.76
C GLU A 187 -17.33 -14.59 -11.04
N GLY A 188 -16.94 -13.42 -10.55
CA GLY A 188 -17.81 -12.52 -9.78
C GLY A 188 -17.99 -12.89 -8.29
N ALA A 189 -17.40 -13.98 -7.83
CA ALA A 189 -17.41 -14.38 -6.42
C ALA A 189 -16.53 -13.45 -5.57
N VAL A 190 -17.01 -13.12 -4.36
CA VAL A 190 -16.31 -12.24 -3.42
C VAL A 190 -15.13 -12.98 -2.77
N ARG A 191 -13.95 -12.39 -2.87
CA ARG A 191 -12.72 -12.82 -2.21
C ARG A 191 -12.25 -11.74 -1.23
N GLN A 192 -11.43 -12.16 -0.27
CA GLN A 192 -10.85 -11.29 0.72
C GLN A 192 -9.32 -11.43 0.74
N LEU A 193 -8.64 -10.33 1.05
CA LEU A 193 -7.23 -10.36 1.41
C LEU A 193 -7.02 -9.61 2.72
N SER A 194 -6.32 -10.25 3.64
CA SER A 194 -5.96 -9.67 4.93
C SER A 194 -4.44 -9.53 5.03
N ARG A 195 -4.00 -8.44 5.67
CA ARG A 195 -2.62 -8.17 6.03
C ARG A 195 -2.57 -7.82 7.49
N SER A 196 -1.77 -8.54 8.27
CA SER A 196 -1.59 -8.33 9.71
C SER A 196 -0.16 -8.64 10.09
N LYS A 197 0.75 -7.67 9.93
CA LYS A 197 2.16 -7.89 10.25
C LYS A 197 2.33 -8.31 11.72
N GLY A 198 3.19 -9.30 11.92
CA GLY A 198 3.52 -9.85 13.23
C GLY A 198 2.55 -10.93 13.72
N VAL A 199 1.50 -11.28 12.98
CA VAL A 199 0.66 -12.45 13.24
C VAL A 199 1.18 -13.61 12.39
N CYS A 200 1.28 -14.81 12.96
CA CYS A 200 1.72 -15.98 12.21
C CYS A 200 0.72 -16.33 11.10
N ARG A 201 1.19 -17.01 10.05
CA ARG A 201 0.37 -17.27 8.84
C ARG A 201 -0.89 -18.08 9.12
N SER A 202 -0.85 -19.05 10.05
CA SER A 202 -2.00 -19.88 10.40
C SER A 202 -3.12 -19.06 11.01
N VAL A 203 -2.79 -18.19 11.98
CA VAL A 203 -3.76 -17.27 12.60
C VAL A 203 -4.17 -16.17 11.63
N GLY A 204 -3.25 -15.67 10.81
CA GLY A 204 -3.58 -14.68 9.78
C GLY A 204 -4.64 -15.16 8.78
N ARG A 205 -4.73 -16.48 8.52
CA ARG A 205 -5.78 -17.06 7.66
C ARG A 205 -7.17 -17.06 8.30
N SER A 206 -7.26 -17.05 9.63
CA SER A 206 -8.56 -16.98 10.34
C SER A 206 -9.08 -15.54 10.49
N LEU A 207 -8.21 -14.53 10.34
CA LEU A 207 -8.57 -13.11 10.37
C LEU A 207 -9.29 -12.70 9.08
N LYS A 208 -10.61 -12.92 9.04
CA LYS A 208 -11.50 -12.52 7.96
C LYS A 208 -11.78 -11.01 7.96
N HIS A 209 -12.21 -10.47 6.82
CA HIS A 209 -12.49 -9.03 6.64
C HIS A 209 -13.48 -8.47 7.67
N ASN A 210 -14.52 -9.23 8.02
CA ASN A 210 -15.49 -8.81 9.03
C ASN A 210 -14.84 -8.54 10.39
N VAL A 211 -13.81 -9.30 10.79
CA VAL A 211 -13.10 -9.09 12.07
C VAL A 211 -12.44 -7.70 12.08
N PHE A 212 -11.85 -7.27 10.96
CA PHE A 212 -11.28 -5.93 10.84
C PHE A 212 -12.36 -4.85 10.93
N LEU A 213 -13.50 -5.07 10.26
CA LEU A 213 -14.63 -4.15 10.30
C LEU A 213 -15.19 -4.01 11.73
N HIS A 214 -15.38 -5.12 12.45
CA HIS A 214 -15.80 -5.12 13.86
C HIS A 214 -14.80 -4.38 14.74
N VAL A 215 -13.50 -4.62 14.57
CA VAL A 215 -12.47 -3.89 15.33
C VAL A 215 -12.55 -2.38 15.08
N LEU A 216 -12.76 -1.96 13.83
CA LEU A 216 -12.87 -0.56 13.46
C LEU A 216 -14.14 0.09 14.05
N ILE A 217 -15.30 -0.55 13.90
CA ILE A 217 -16.60 -0.01 14.30
C ILE A 217 -16.79 -0.08 15.82
N GLU A 218 -16.56 -1.24 16.42
CA GLU A 218 -16.78 -1.46 17.86
C GLU A 218 -15.66 -0.89 18.73
N ARG A 219 -14.55 -0.47 18.11
CA ARG A 219 -13.35 0.04 18.80
C ARG A 219 -12.82 -0.93 19.85
N ARG A 220 -12.81 -2.22 19.50
CA ARG A 220 -12.32 -3.29 20.36
C ARG A 220 -11.01 -3.83 19.85
N LEU A 221 -10.07 -4.04 20.76
CA LEU A 221 -8.80 -4.70 20.43
C LEU A 221 -9.04 -6.19 20.20
N HIS A 222 -8.40 -6.76 19.17
CA HIS A 222 -8.51 -8.18 18.88
C HIS A 222 -7.20 -8.88 19.22
N TYR A 223 -7.29 -9.86 20.12
CA TYR A 223 -6.16 -10.65 20.58
C TYR A 223 -6.24 -12.07 20.04
N VAL A 224 -5.07 -12.65 19.79
CA VAL A 224 -4.94 -14.03 19.32
C VAL A 224 -3.84 -14.74 20.09
N THR A 225 -3.99 -16.04 20.24
CA THR A 225 -2.91 -16.92 20.66
C THR A 225 -2.28 -17.52 19.42
N MET A 226 -0.97 -17.40 19.28
CA MET A 226 -0.21 -18.02 18.19
C MET A 226 0.88 -18.94 18.73
N GLN A 227 1.09 -20.05 18.04
CA GLN A 227 2.19 -20.96 18.30
C GLN A 227 3.34 -20.65 17.34
N THR A 228 4.54 -20.52 17.88
CA THR A 228 5.76 -20.23 17.10
C THR A 228 6.92 -21.05 17.62
N ILE A 229 7.77 -21.51 16.70
CA ILE A 229 9.07 -22.10 17.04
C ILE A 229 10.09 -20.95 17.01
N THR A 230 10.84 -20.77 18.08
CA THR A 230 11.87 -19.73 18.20
C THR A 230 13.16 -20.30 18.76
N SER A 231 14.30 -19.73 18.38
CA SER A 231 15.60 -20.06 18.95
C SER A 231 16.03 -18.95 19.92
N ARG A 232 16.45 -19.32 21.12
CA ARG A 232 17.06 -18.41 22.10
C ARG A 232 18.29 -19.07 22.67
N LYS A 233 19.44 -18.40 22.61
CA LYS A 233 20.74 -18.95 23.06
C LYS A 233 21.01 -20.34 22.46
N GLN A 234 20.78 -20.48 21.15
CA GLN A 234 20.96 -21.73 20.38
C GLN A 234 20.05 -22.90 20.80
N LEU A 235 19.08 -22.68 21.71
CA LEU A 235 18.08 -23.67 22.09
C LEU A 235 16.75 -23.37 21.39
N VAL A 236 16.12 -24.41 20.86
CA VAL A 236 14.84 -24.31 20.14
C VAL A 236 13.69 -24.52 21.11
N PHE A 237 12.72 -23.60 21.08
CA PHE A 237 11.54 -23.63 21.93
C PHE A 237 10.27 -23.55 21.09
N SER A 238 9.27 -24.34 21.46
CA SER A 238 7.88 -24.13 21.06
C SER A 238 7.22 -23.18 22.05
N MET A 239 6.79 -22.02 21.57
CA MET A 239 6.23 -20.97 22.41
C MET A 239 4.81 -20.63 21.97
N SER A 240 3.92 -20.58 22.95
CA SER A 240 2.58 -20.00 22.82
C SER A 240 2.63 -18.54 23.23
N GLN A 241 2.22 -17.64 22.34
CA GLN A 241 2.18 -16.20 22.61
C GLN A 241 0.76 -15.67 22.47
N TYR A 242 0.23 -15.08 23.55
CA TYR A 242 -0.97 -14.27 23.50
C TYR A 242 -0.59 -12.83 23.13
N LYS A 243 -1.15 -12.31 22.04
CA LYS A 243 -0.81 -10.97 21.56
C LYS A 243 -1.98 -10.25 20.93
N GLN A 244 -1.90 -8.92 20.91
CA GLN A 244 -2.80 -8.09 20.13
C GLN A 244 -2.50 -8.27 18.63
N ALA A 245 -3.45 -8.86 17.90
CA ALA A 245 -3.38 -9.04 16.45
C ALA A 245 -3.82 -7.78 15.70
N LEU A 246 -4.98 -7.25 16.08
CA LEU A 246 -5.60 -6.08 15.46
C LEU A 246 -5.88 -5.01 16.52
N GLY A 247 -5.77 -3.75 16.15
CA GLY A 247 -6.12 -2.63 17.01
C GLY A 247 -6.65 -1.49 16.17
N TYR A 248 -7.72 -0.85 16.63
CA TYR A 248 -8.37 0.25 15.93
C TYR A 248 -7.59 1.57 16.05
N PHE A 249 -6.70 1.70 17.03
CA PHE A 249 -5.94 2.92 17.25
C PHE A 249 -4.58 2.87 16.57
N ASP A 250 -4.23 3.94 15.85
CA ASP A 250 -2.93 4.12 15.21
C ASP A 250 -2.28 5.38 15.79
N THR A 251 -1.18 5.19 16.49
CA THR A 251 -0.42 6.26 17.18
C THR A 251 0.45 7.07 16.23
N LYS A 252 0.56 6.67 14.96
CA LYS A 252 1.47 7.33 14.01
C LYS A 252 0.86 8.54 13.30
N ARG A 253 -0.42 8.83 13.52
CA ARG A 253 -1.14 9.93 12.85
C ARG A 253 -2.07 10.63 13.82
N ALA A 254 -2.39 11.89 13.54
CA ALA A 254 -3.41 12.65 14.27
C ALA A 254 -4.79 12.35 13.67
N TRP A 255 -5.73 11.94 14.51
CA TRP A 255 -7.09 11.59 14.09
C TRP A 255 -8.00 12.80 14.22
N THR A 256 -8.46 13.34 13.09
CA THR A 256 -9.43 14.44 13.05
C THR A 256 -10.87 13.94 13.18
N SER A 257 -11.10 12.68 12.82
CA SER A 257 -12.36 11.97 13.03
C SER A 257 -12.09 10.47 13.15
N ASP A 258 -13.12 9.69 13.47
CA ASP A 258 -13.00 8.23 13.61
C ASP A 258 -12.40 7.52 12.40
N LEU A 259 -12.66 8.06 11.21
CA LEU A 259 -12.29 7.46 9.94
C LEU A 259 -11.22 8.26 9.18
N VAL A 260 -10.88 9.48 9.61
CA VAL A 260 -9.97 10.37 8.89
C VAL A 260 -8.80 10.77 9.78
N SER A 261 -7.59 10.58 9.26
CA SER A 261 -6.36 11.03 9.90
C SER A 261 -5.54 11.95 9.01
N LEU A 262 -4.79 12.82 9.67
CA LEU A 262 -3.74 13.65 9.10
C LEU A 262 -2.37 13.22 9.66
N PRO A 263 -1.29 13.36 8.88
CA PRO A 263 0.06 13.17 9.39
C PRO A 263 0.40 14.26 10.43
N PHE A 264 1.23 13.94 11.41
CA PHE A 264 1.74 14.95 12.34
C PHE A 264 2.52 16.04 11.59
N GLY A 265 2.35 17.30 11.99
CA GLY A 265 2.92 18.47 11.29
C GLY A 265 2.16 18.89 10.03
N HIS A 266 0.96 18.35 9.79
CA HIS A 266 0.07 18.86 8.73
C HIS A 266 -0.48 20.24 9.13
N TRP A 267 -0.48 21.21 8.21
CA TRP A 267 -0.94 22.59 8.43
C TRP A 267 -2.37 22.78 8.97
N ARG A 268 -3.17 21.71 9.06
CA ARG A 268 -4.55 21.73 9.59
C ARG A 268 -4.63 21.23 11.03
N LEU A 269 -3.53 20.70 11.54
CA LEU A 269 -3.37 20.39 12.94
C LEU A 269 -2.75 21.66 13.52
N ASP A 270 -3.57 22.46 14.19
CA ASP A 270 -3.05 23.57 14.98
C ASP A 270 -2.20 22.98 16.13
N ASP A 271 -1.07 23.63 16.42
CA ASP A 271 -0.11 23.19 17.47
C ASP A 271 -0.73 23.18 18.88
#